data_AF-A0A937VGV4-F1
#
_entry.id   AF-A0A937VGV4-F1
#
_cell.length_a   1.000
_cell.length_b   1.000
_cell.length_c   1.000
_cell.angle_alpha   90.00
_cell.angle_beta   90.00
_cell.angle_gamma   90.00
#
_symmetry.space_group_name_H-M   'P 1'
#
loop_
_entity.id
_entity.type
_entity.pdbx_description
1 polymer ?
#
loop_
_entity_poly.entity_id
_entity_poly.type
_entity_poly.pdbx_seq_one_letter_code
_entity_poly.pdbx_strand_id
1 'polypeptide(L)' 'MAKRRVIIADDESLIRLDIKEMLTTLGYLVVGEAGDGV' A
#
# COMPACT_ATOMS: atom_id res chain seq x y z
N MET A 1 -1.29 -20.17 -4.32
CA MET A 1 -1.82 -18.92 -4.92
C MET A 1 -0.83 -17.81 -4.62
N ALA A 2 -0.25 -17.14 -5.62
CA ALA A 2 0.66 -16.02 -5.39
C ALA A 2 -0.16 -14.77 -5.00
N LYS A 3 0.19 -14.13 -3.87
CA LYS A 3 -0.45 -12.90 -3.39
C LYS A 3 -0.10 -11.75 -4.35
N ARG A 4 -1.08 -11.00 -4.86
CA ARG A 4 -0.81 -9.85 -5.74
C ARG A 4 0.00 -8.80 -4.97
N ARG A 5 1.11 -8.36 -5.55
CA ARG A 5 2.07 -7.43 -4.94
C ARG A 5 1.70 -5.99 -5.32
N VAL A 6 1.68 -5.10 -4.34
CA VAL A 6 1.28 -3.70 -4.51
C VAL A 6 2.30 -2.78 -3.82
N ILE A 7 2.59 -1.65 -4.46
CA ILE A 7 3.31 -0.52 -3.86
C ILE A 7 2.30 0.61 -3.72
N ILE A 8 2.34 1.32 -2.60
CA ILE A 8 1.47 2.49 -2.37
C ILE A 8 2.33 3.74 -2.52
N ALA A 9 1.93 4.65 -3.40
CA ALA A 9 2.58 5.93 -3.60
C ALA A 9 1.54 7.03 -3.35
N ASP A 10 1.65 7.68 -2.20
CA ASP A 10 0.71 8.70 -1.72
C ASP A 10 1.45 9.61 -0.73
N ASP A 11 1.38 10.93 -0.94
CA ASP A 11 2.08 11.94 -0.16
C ASP A 11 1.46 12.16 1.23
N GLU A 12 0.19 11.82 1.40
CA GLU A 12 -0.50 11.97 2.67
C GLU A 12 -0.39 10.69 3.52
N SER A 13 0.25 10.81 4.69
CA SER A 13 0.53 9.64 5.55
C SER A 13 -0.72 8.94 6.08
N LEU A 14 -1.81 9.68 6.29
CA LEU A 14 -3.09 9.13 6.76
C LEU A 14 -3.79 8.33 5.66
N ILE A 15 -3.90 8.90 4.45
CA ILE A 15 -4.49 8.20 3.30
C ILE A 15 -3.69 6.93 2.99
N ARG A 16 -2.36 7.00 3.00
CA ARG A 16 -1.50 5.85 2.75
C ARG A 16 -1.73 4.71 3.74
N LEU A 17 -1.95 5.02 5.01
CA LEU A 17 -2.27 4.04 6.05
C LEU A 17 -3.62 3.37 5.76
N ASP A 18 -4.67 4.15 5.48
CA ASP A 18 -6.00 3.62 5.18
C ASP A 18 -5.98 2.67 3.97
N ILE A 19 -5.27 3.05 2.90
CA ILE A 19 -5.10 2.22 1.70
C ILE A 19 -4.38 0.91 2.03
N LYS A 20 -3.34 0.95 2.86
CA LYS A 20 -2.58 -0.24 3.28
C LYS A 20 -3.46 -1.21 4.06
N GLU A 21 -4.28 -0.71 4.97
CA GLU A 21 -5.21 -1.53 5.76
C GLU A 21 -6.27 -2.20 4.87
N MET A 22 -6.87 -1.42 3.96
CA MET A 22 -7.84 -1.93 2.99
C MET A 22 -7.24 -3.02 2.11
N LEU A 23 -6.07 -2.77 1.50
CA LEU A 23 -5.39 -3.71 0.62
C LEU A 23 -4.96 -5.00 1.35
N THR A 24 -4.50 -4.87 2.60
CA THR A 24 -4.12 -6.02 3.42
C THR A 24 -5.33 -6.90 3.72
N THR A 25 -6.47 -6.28 4.06
CA THR A 25 -7.76 -6.96 4.30
C THR A 25 -8.26 -7.70 3.05
N LEU A 26 -8.07 -7.11 1.87
CA LEU A 26 -8.42 -7.72 0.58
C LEU A 26 -7.46 -8.83 0.13
N GLY A 27 -6.43 -9.14 0.92
CA GLY A 27 -5.48 -10.19 0.59
C GLY A 27 -4.42 -9.79 -0.43
N TYR A 28 -4.08 -8.51 -0.54
CA TYR A 28 -2.90 -8.03 -1.28
C TYR A 28 -1.64 -8.03 -0.40
N LEU A 29 -0.47 -8.11 -1.05
CA LEU A 29 0.83 -7.97 -0.40
C LEU A 29 1.37 -6.58 -0.67
N VAL A 30 1.30 -5.69 0.32
CA VAL A 30 1.98 -4.39 0.25
C VAL A 30 3.48 -4.62 0.44
N VAL A 31 4.27 -4.29 -0.57
CA VAL A 31 5.74 -4.53 -0.59
C VAL A 31 6.56 -3.24 -0.46
N GLY A 32 5.90 -2.09 -0.43
CA GLY A 32 6.56 -0.80 -0.30
C GLY A 32 5.55 0.35 -0.22
N GLU A 33 6.01 1.45 0.36
CA GLU A 33 5.29 2.70 0.54
C GLU A 33 6.22 3.84 0.11
N ALA A 34 5.72 4.80 -0.66
CA ALA A 34 6.44 5.99 -1.10
C ALA A 34 5.58 7.24 -0.84
N GLY A 35 6.18 8.31 -0.33
CA GLY A 35 5.50 9.59 -0.04
C GLY A 35 5.86 10.73 -1.00
N ASP A 36 7.05 10.69 -1.56
CA ASP A 36 7.61 11.78 -2.36
C ASP A 36 8.19 11.30 -3.70
N GLY A 37 8.22 9.99 -3.94
CA GLY A 37 8.69 9.40 -5.20
C GLY A 37 10.19 9.57 -5.44
N VAL A 38 10.97 9.94 -4.41
CA VAL A 38 12.42 10.14 -4.45
C VAL A 38 13.18 8.99 -3.81
#